data_AF-A0A8J7BXJ9-F1
#
_entry.id   AF-A0A8J7BXJ9-F1
#
_cell.length_a   1.000
_cell.length_b   1.000
_cell.length_c   1.000
_cell.angle_alpha   90.00
_cell.angle_beta   90.00
_cell.angle_gamma   90.00
#
_symmetry.space_group_name_H-M   'P 1'
#
loop_
_entity.id
_entity.type
_entity.pdbx_description
1 polymer ?
#
loop_
_entity_poly.entity_id
_entity_poly.type
_entity_poly.pdbx_seq_one_letter_code
_entity_poly.pdbx_strand_id
1 'polypeptide(L)'
;MSTQFFLDELDIENLTKIVLRSQQLRTREALCMRIGIDPRRLWFIRDSSDSDFVIQLINHLNEISNRKSLCKLCCDELLPIFRKSETSVAILEEIAVKLNCNQKLSHHPPTNSQTQNLTSTNGSVFNRGISNIIIVTCLIVALGGGLIYYFTSQKQQDLLDRNNTLNKHPQTSGMFIRNLLSGKCIDVAGASGQVNGDQLQLWDCEVSGRNADNGSPTDQKWSLESTI
;
A
#
# COMPACT_ATOMS: atom_id res chain seq x y z
N MET A 1 9.61 26.02 28.61
CA MET A 1 9.58 25.95 27.13
C MET A 1 8.12 26.06 26.72
N SER A 2 7.73 27.09 25.98
CA SER A 2 6.37 27.20 25.43
C SER A 2 6.21 26.13 24.34
N THR A 3 5.28 25.19 24.52
CA THR A 3 4.83 24.32 23.44
C THR A 3 4.08 25.21 22.45
N GLN A 4 4.65 25.42 21.28
CA GLN A 4 4.01 26.20 20.23
C GLN A 4 2.97 25.32 19.53
N PHE A 5 1.71 25.48 19.94
CA PHE A 5 0.57 24.90 19.24
C PHE A 5 0.34 25.65 17.92
N PHE A 6 -0.04 24.92 16.87
CA PHE A 6 -0.31 25.52 15.55
C PHE A 6 -1.78 25.89 15.36
N LEU A 7 -2.66 25.09 15.95
CA LEU A 7 -4.10 25.27 15.91
C LEU A 7 -4.58 25.77 17.27
N ASP A 8 -5.43 26.79 17.24
CA ASP A 8 -6.15 27.27 18.42
C ASP A 8 -7.43 26.45 18.68
N GLU A 9 -8.13 26.74 19.78
CA GLU A 9 -9.34 26.01 20.18
C GLU A 9 -10.45 26.10 19.11
N LEU A 10 -10.57 27.26 18.45
CA LEU A 10 -11.57 27.48 17.41
C LEU A 10 -11.24 26.71 16.13
N ASP A 11 -9.98 26.63 15.75
CA ASP A 11 -9.50 25.79 14.64
C ASP A 11 -9.85 24.32 14.89
N ILE A 12 -9.60 23.83 16.10
CA ILE A 12 -9.88 22.44 16.50
C ILE A 12 -11.37 22.17 16.47
N GLU A 13 -12.20 23.07 16.99
CA GLU A 13 -13.66 22.95 16.99
C GLU A 13 -14.21 22.91 15.55
N ASN A 14 -13.76 23.85 14.70
CA ASN A 14 -14.18 23.93 13.31
C ASN A 14 -13.75 22.70 12.52
N LEU A 15 -12.51 22.26 12.67
CA LEU A 15 -12.00 21.07 12.01
C LEU A 15 -12.76 19.81 12.46
N THR A 16 -13.06 19.70 13.76
CA THR A 16 -13.88 18.61 14.31
C THR A 16 -15.26 18.56 13.64
N LYS A 17 -15.96 19.70 13.55
CA LYS A 17 -17.28 19.78 12.90
C LYS A 17 -17.21 19.34 11.43
N ILE A 18 -16.15 19.74 10.71
CA ILE A 18 -15.96 19.37 9.31
C ILE A 18 -15.69 17.86 9.17
N VAL A 19 -14.81 17.30 10.00
CA VAL A 19 -14.52 15.85 10.00
C VAL A 19 -15.79 15.04 10.25
N LEU A 20 -16.59 15.41 11.26
CA LEU A 20 -17.84 14.71 11.59
C LEU A 20 -18.89 14.82 10.48
N ARG A 21 -18.95 15.95 9.76
CA ARG A 21 -19.86 16.13 8.62
C ARG A 21 -19.46 15.35 7.37
N SER A 22 -18.20 14.94 7.24
CA SER A 22 -17.70 14.32 6.02
C SER A 22 -18.41 13.01 5.67
N GLN A 23 -18.94 12.28 6.67
CA GLN A 23 -19.67 10.99 6.58
C GLN A 23 -18.99 9.85 5.78
N GLN A 24 -17.93 10.12 5.03
CA GLN A 24 -17.18 9.19 4.18
C GLN A 24 -15.92 8.67 4.85
N LEU A 25 -15.73 8.99 6.13
CA LEU A 25 -14.54 8.69 6.88
C LEU A 25 -14.55 7.21 7.31
N ARG A 26 -14.23 6.35 6.34
CA ARG A 26 -14.43 4.89 6.28
C ARG A 26 -14.40 4.14 7.61
N THR A 27 -13.37 4.35 8.43
CA THR A 27 -13.23 3.91 9.83
C THR A 27 -12.17 4.79 10.52
N ARG A 28 -12.15 4.82 11.86
CA ARG A 28 -11.13 5.54 12.66
C ARG A 28 -9.71 5.11 12.30
N GLU A 29 -9.49 3.80 12.23
CA GLU A 29 -8.19 3.21 11.87
C GLU A 29 -7.77 3.57 10.44
N ALA A 30 -8.71 3.52 9.50
CA ALA A 30 -8.42 3.86 8.12
C ALA A 30 -8.10 5.35 7.97
N LEU A 31 -8.77 6.25 8.70
CA LEU A 31 -8.40 7.66 8.75
C LEU A 31 -6.95 7.80 9.23
N CYS A 32 -6.65 7.24 10.41
CA CYS A 32 -5.32 7.29 11.00
C CYS A 32 -4.25 6.83 10.00
N MET A 33 -4.46 5.69 9.34
CA MET A 33 -3.52 5.19 8.33
C MET A 33 -3.36 6.16 7.13
N ARG A 34 -4.44 6.73 6.59
CA ARG A 34 -4.35 7.67 5.45
C ARG A 34 -3.61 8.95 5.81
N ILE A 35 -3.82 9.46 7.02
CA ILE A 35 -3.06 10.61 7.52
C ILE A 35 -1.62 10.25 7.97
N GLY A 36 -1.27 8.96 7.99
CA GLY A 36 0.09 8.47 8.27
C GLY A 36 0.38 8.19 9.75
N ILE A 37 -0.65 7.89 10.52
CA ILE A 37 -0.60 7.55 11.95
C ILE A 37 -0.90 6.07 12.14
N ASP A 38 -0.08 5.38 12.94
CA ASP A 38 -0.35 4.00 13.37
C ASP A 38 -1.49 4.03 14.42
N PRO A 39 -2.67 3.45 14.13
CA PRO A 39 -3.80 3.42 15.06
C PRO A 39 -3.45 2.81 16.42
N ARG A 40 -2.50 1.87 16.47
CA ARG A 40 -2.10 1.17 17.71
C ARG A 40 -1.36 2.07 18.70
N ARG A 41 -0.88 3.23 18.24
CA ARG A 41 -0.21 4.22 19.08
C ARG A 41 -1.19 5.21 19.73
N LEU A 42 -2.46 5.15 19.36
CA LEU A 42 -3.51 6.03 19.89
C LEU A 42 -4.35 5.24 20.89
N TRP A 43 -4.11 5.47 22.18
CA TRP A 43 -4.82 4.77 23.25
C TRP A 43 -6.33 5.04 23.23
N PHE A 44 -6.75 6.22 22.77
CA PHE A 44 -8.15 6.67 22.75
C PHE A 44 -8.98 6.16 21.57
N ILE A 45 -8.42 5.34 20.68
CA ILE A 45 -9.10 4.99 19.43
C ILE A 45 -10.36 4.10 19.61
N ARG A 46 -10.38 3.25 20.65
CA ARG A 46 -11.44 2.23 20.85
C ARG A 46 -12.53 2.67 21.83
N ASP A 47 -12.23 3.55 22.77
CA ASP A 47 -13.08 3.80 23.95
C ASP A 47 -13.73 5.19 23.97
N SER A 48 -13.64 5.93 22.85
CA SER A 48 -14.22 7.28 22.69
C SER A 48 -15.43 7.29 21.76
N SER A 49 -16.32 8.28 21.90
CA SER A 49 -17.36 8.56 20.89
C SER A 49 -16.71 9.08 19.59
N ASP A 50 -17.42 9.12 18.45
CA ASP A 50 -16.81 9.62 17.21
C ASP A 50 -16.37 11.09 17.31
N SER A 51 -17.17 11.94 17.99
CA SER A 51 -16.80 13.33 18.25
C SER A 51 -15.55 13.43 19.13
N ASP A 52 -15.52 12.62 20.18
CA ASP A 52 -14.43 12.62 21.15
C ASP A 52 -13.14 12.07 20.54
N PHE A 53 -13.23 11.01 19.72
CA PHE A 53 -12.12 10.50 18.92
C PHE A 53 -11.50 11.59 18.04
N VAL A 54 -12.32 12.36 17.32
CA VAL A 54 -11.83 13.40 16.40
C VAL A 54 -11.13 14.51 17.16
N ILE A 55 -11.72 14.99 18.25
CA ILE A 55 -11.12 16.02 19.12
C ILE A 55 -9.77 15.53 19.65
N GLN A 56 -9.74 14.32 20.23
CA GLN A 56 -8.52 13.75 20.79
C GLN A 56 -7.44 13.51 19.73
N LEU A 57 -7.83 13.09 18.52
CA LEU A 57 -6.89 12.95 17.42
C LEU A 57 -6.27 14.29 17.01
N ILE A 58 -7.08 15.33 16.80
CA ILE A 58 -6.59 16.64 16.37
C ILE A 58 -5.70 17.26 17.47
N ASN A 59 -6.14 17.18 18.73
CA ASN A 59 -5.36 17.65 19.88
C ASN A 59 -4.02 16.93 19.97
N HIS A 60 -4.03 15.59 19.91
CA HIS A 60 -2.80 14.80 19.95
C HIS A 60 -1.83 15.22 18.85
N LEU A 61 -2.31 15.39 17.61
CA LEU A 61 -1.49 15.81 16.47
C LEU A 61 -0.92 17.23 16.62
N ASN A 62 -1.70 18.15 17.21
CA ASN A 62 -1.28 19.52 17.49
C ASN A 62 -0.21 19.54 18.60
N GLU A 63 -0.41 18.76 19.67
CA GLU A 63 0.53 18.60 20.79
C GLU A 63 1.89 18.07 20.33
N ILE A 64 1.91 17.00 19.53
CA ILE A 64 3.15 16.43 19.01
C ILE A 64 3.71 17.20 17.81
N SER A 65 3.10 18.34 17.46
CA SER A 65 3.50 19.19 16.33
C SER A 65 3.57 18.46 14.98
N ASN A 66 2.70 17.46 14.74
CA ASN A 66 2.70 16.64 13.52
C ASN A 66 1.94 17.32 12.38
N ARG A 67 2.52 18.42 11.88
CA ARG A 67 2.00 19.21 10.76
C ARG A 67 1.72 18.38 9.51
N LYS A 68 2.57 17.38 9.23
CA LYS A 68 2.42 16.53 8.05
C LYS A 68 1.08 15.78 8.06
N SER A 69 0.69 15.24 9.22
CA SER A 69 -0.56 14.49 9.36
C SER A 69 -1.76 15.42 9.39
N LEU A 70 -1.65 16.59 10.03
CA LEU A 70 -2.67 17.65 10.00
C LEU A 70 -2.91 18.17 8.57
N CYS A 71 -1.85 18.39 7.79
CA CYS A 71 -1.97 18.77 6.37
C CYS A 71 -2.62 17.68 5.53
N LYS A 72 -2.32 16.40 5.78
CA LYS A 72 -3.02 15.29 5.10
C LYS A 72 -4.50 15.25 5.45
N LEU A 73 -4.85 15.41 6.73
CA LEU A 73 -6.24 15.49 7.18
C LEU A 73 -6.97 16.65 6.47
N CYS A 74 -6.42 17.85 6.50
CA CYS A 74 -7.07 19.03 5.93
C CYS A 74 -7.13 18.98 4.39
N CYS A 75 -5.98 18.77 3.73
CA CYS A 75 -5.85 18.94 2.28
C CYS A 75 -6.21 17.70 1.47
N ASP A 76 -5.89 16.48 1.96
CA ASP A 76 -6.07 15.26 1.17
C ASP A 76 -7.38 14.57 1.51
N GLU A 77 -7.78 14.59 2.78
CA GLU A 77 -8.98 13.89 3.25
C GLU A 77 -10.23 14.77 3.18
N LEU A 78 -10.16 16.00 3.69
CA LEU A 78 -11.36 16.84 3.84
C LEU A 78 -11.63 17.74 2.64
N LEU A 79 -10.62 18.47 2.14
CA LEU A 79 -10.79 19.43 1.04
C LEU A 79 -11.52 18.83 -0.19
N PRO A 80 -11.22 17.60 -0.65
CA PRO A 80 -11.89 17.02 -1.81
C PRO A 80 -13.37 16.71 -1.58
N ILE A 81 -13.78 16.47 -0.32
CA ILE A 81 -15.17 16.15 0.05
C ILE A 81 -16.02 17.41 0.04
N PHE A 82 -15.46 18.54 0.50
CA PHE A 82 -16.19 19.79 0.72
C PHE A 82 -16.14 20.78 -0.45
N ARG A 83 -15.73 20.37 -1.66
CA ARG A 83 -15.58 21.25 -2.85
C ARG A 83 -16.76 22.18 -3.15
N LYS A 84 -17.99 21.81 -2.76
CA LYS A 84 -19.20 22.61 -2.97
C LYS A 84 -19.58 23.51 -1.80
N SER A 85 -18.89 23.40 -0.67
CA SER A 85 -19.17 24.18 0.55
C SER A 85 -18.11 25.27 0.70
N GLU A 86 -18.45 26.47 0.24
CA GLU A 86 -17.57 27.65 0.30
C GLU A 86 -17.06 27.92 1.73
N THR A 87 -17.94 27.82 2.72
CA THR A 87 -17.58 28.00 4.14
C THR A 87 -16.57 26.97 4.63
N SER A 88 -16.78 25.68 4.34
CA SER A 88 -15.87 24.63 4.80
C SER A 88 -14.52 24.71 4.08
N VAL A 89 -14.51 25.07 2.79
CA VAL A 89 -13.27 25.27 2.03
C VAL A 89 -12.47 26.45 2.61
N ALA A 90 -13.11 27.59 2.86
CA ALA A 90 -12.43 28.76 3.44
C ALA A 90 -11.77 28.45 4.80
N ILE A 91 -12.48 27.74 5.68
CA ILE A 91 -11.94 27.30 6.98
C ILE A 91 -10.74 26.35 6.78
N LEU A 92 -10.86 25.36 5.89
CA LEU A 92 -9.79 24.39 5.64
C LEU A 92 -8.56 25.06 5.02
N GLU A 93 -8.73 26.06 4.16
CA GLU A 93 -7.65 26.84 3.57
C GLU A 93 -6.94 27.71 4.61
N GLU A 94 -7.68 28.37 5.50
CA GLU A 94 -7.10 29.14 6.61
C GLU A 94 -6.24 28.26 7.52
N ILE A 95 -6.78 27.10 7.94
CA ILE A 95 -6.07 26.11 8.74
C ILE A 95 -4.83 25.58 7.99
N ALA A 96 -4.93 25.32 6.69
CA ALA A 96 -3.82 24.85 5.88
C ALA A 96 -2.68 25.89 5.81
N VAL A 97 -2.99 27.18 5.78
CA VAL A 97 -2.00 28.26 5.85
C VAL A 97 -1.33 28.29 7.22
N LYS A 98 -2.08 28.21 8.33
CA LYS A 98 -1.52 28.15 9.70
C LYS A 98 -0.55 26.97 9.87
N LEU A 99 -0.87 25.84 9.24
CA LEU A 99 -0.04 24.63 9.23
C LEU A 99 1.14 24.66 8.24
N ASN A 100 1.23 25.67 7.38
CA ASN A 100 2.18 25.77 6.26
C ASN A 100 2.09 24.61 5.26
N CYS A 101 0.88 24.22 4.85
CA CYS A 101 0.65 23.13 3.89
C CYS A 101 0.90 23.51 2.41
N ASN A 102 1.68 24.57 2.15
CA ASN A 102 1.78 25.28 0.87
C ASN A 102 2.13 24.40 -0.35
N GLN A 103 2.76 23.25 -0.16
CA GLN A 103 3.05 22.31 -1.24
C GLN A 103 1.81 21.56 -1.77
N LYS A 104 0.68 21.57 -1.03
CA LYS A 104 -0.53 20.78 -1.36
C LYS A 104 -1.70 21.58 -1.91
N LEU A 105 -1.79 22.88 -1.62
CA LEU A 105 -2.85 23.72 -2.19
C LEU A 105 -2.73 23.89 -3.72
N SER A 106 -1.55 23.63 -4.30
CA SER A 106 -1.30 23.75 -5.74
C SER A 106 -1.94 22.64 -6.61
N HIS A 107 -2.64 21.66 -6.02
CA HIS A 107 -3.36 20.63 -6.79
C HIS A 107 -4.83 20.95 -7.05
N HIS A 108 -5.32 22.14 -6.67
CA HIS A 108 -6.53 22.71 -7.25
C HIS A 108 -6.09 23.54 -8.47
N PRO A 109 -6.55 23.25 -9.70
CA PRO A 109 -6.13 24.05 -10.85
C PRO A 109 -6.69 25.48 -10.69
N PRO A 110 -5.84 26.52 -10.66
CA PRO A 110 -6.29 27.82 -11.12
C PRO A 110 -6.50 27.71 -12.63
N THR A 111 -7.67 28.12 -13.10
CA THR A 111 -7.88 28.51 -14.50
C THR A 111 -6.90 29.64 -14.84
N ASN A 112 -5.72 29.29 -15.36
CA ASN A 112 -5.12 29.90 -16.54
C ASN A 112 -3.73 29.32 -16.83
N SER A 113 -3.51 29.15 -18.13
CA SER A 113 -2.36 28.61 -18.83
C SER A 113 -1.01 29.19 -18.37
N GLN A 114 -0.02 28.34 -18.14
CA GLN A 114 1.33 28.53 -18.69
C GLN A 114 2.20 27.27 -18.56
N THR A 115 2.79 26.93 -19.70
CA THR A 115 3.61 25.77 -20.07
C THR A 115 4.99 25.84 -19.43
N GLN A 116 5.52 24.74 -18.86
CA GLN A 116 6.97 24.58 -18.66
C GLN A 116 7.45 23.16 -18.96
N ASN A 117 8.64 23.12 -19.56
CA ASN A 117 9.14 22.07 -20.44
C ASN A 117 9.81 20.91 -19.70
N LEU A 118 9.78 19.73 -20.32
CA LEU A 118 10.62 18.59 -19.97
C LEU A 118 12.10 18.91 -20.23
N THR A 119 12.96 18.53 -19.30
CA THR A 119 14.37 18.24 -19.59
C THR A 119 14.71 16.85 -19.08
N SER A 120 14.70 15.91 -20.02
CA SER A 120 15.30 14.58 -19.93
C SER A 120 16.83 14.71 -19.94
N THR A 121 17.52 14.03 -19.03
CA THR A 121 18.96 13.80 -19.13
C THR A 121 19.24 12.30 -19.16
N ASN A 122 19.91 11.90 -20.24
CA ASN A 122 20.38 10.55 -20.52
C ASN A 122 21.51 10.14 -19.57
N GLY A 123 21.53 8.85 -19.21
CA GLY A 123 22.65 8.22 -18.53
C GLY A 123 22.64 6.71 -18.74
N SER A 124 23.17 6.26 -19.86
CA SER A 124 23.46 4.86 -20.18
C SER A 124 24.76 4.41 -19.50
N VAL A 125 24.77 3.29 -18.78
CA VAL A 125 25.97 2.46 -18.62
C VAL A 125 25.60 0.99 -18.72
N PHE A 126 26.18 0.36 -19.73
CA PHE A 126 26.13 -1.03 -20.12
C PHE A 126 27.38 -1.73 -19.57
N ASN A 127 27.25 -2.89 -18.92
CA ASN A 127 28.30 -3.93 -18.76
C ASN A 127 27.64 -5.18 -18.15
N ARG A 128 27.30 -6.23 -18.93
CA ARG A 128 28.14 -7.35 -19.40
C ARG A 128 28.96 -8.03 -18.28
N GLY A 129 28.53 -9.24 -17.92
CA GLY A 129 29.24 -10.17 -17.05
C GLY A 129 28.59 -11.55 -17.06
N ILE A 130 28.60 -12.25 -18.20
CA ILE A 130 28.30 -13.68 -18.28
C ILE A 130 29.64 -14.37 -18.53
N SER A 131 30.22 -15.04 -17.53
CA SER A 131 31.28 -16.04 -17.76
C SER A 131 31.54 -16.90 -16.52
N ASN A 132 31.71 -18.21 -16.75
CA ASN A 132 32.39 -19.21 -15.89
C ASN A 132 31.55 -20.18 -15.03
N ILE A 133 30.50 -20.82 -15.59
CA ILE A 133 29.98 -22.10 -15.05
C ILE A 133 29.84 -23.14 -16.18
N ILE A 134 30.90 -23.37 -16.97
CA ILE A 134 30.92 -24.47 -17.95
C ILE A 134 32.18 -25.36 -17.87
N ILE A 135 33.19 -25.05 -17.06
CA ILE A 135 34.44 -25.83 -17.09
C ILE A 135 34.86 -26.28 -15.69
N VAL A 136 34.13 -27.24 -15.10
CA VAL A 136 34.69 -28.32 -14.25
C VAL A 136 33.66 -29.47 -14.17
N THR A 137 33.48 -30.23 -15.25
CA THR A 137 32.85 -31.57 -15.18
C THR A 137 33.67 -32.58 -15.97
N CYS A 138 34.91 -32.77 -15.54
CA CYS A 138 35.67 -33.96 -15.87
C CYS A 138 36.47 -34.40 -14.63
N LEU A 139 36.31 -35.68 -14.27
CA LEU A 139 37.23 -36.51 -13.48
C LEU A 139 36.96 -36.86 -12.00
N ILE A 140 35.73 -37.12 -11.53
CA ILE A 140 35.55 -38.15 -10.48
C ILE A 140 34.27 -38.95 -10.71
N VAL A 141 34.36 -40.02 -11.50
CA VAL A 141 33.48 -41.18 -11.42
C VAL A 141 34.31 -42.30 -10.79
N ALA A 142 34.30 -42.38 -9.46
CA ALA A 142 34.60 -43.60 -8.71
C ALA A 142 34.52 -43.33 -7.20
N LEU A 143 33.77 -44.18 -6.49
CA LEU A 143 33.71 -44.36 -5.03
C LEU A 143 32.82 -43.37 -4.24
N GLY A 144 31.57 -43.77 -3.98
CA GLY A 144 30.76 -43.19 -2.89
C GLY A 144 29.43 -42.55 -3.32
N GLY A 145 28.62 -43.26 -4.11
CA GLY A 145 27.30 -42.82 -4.60
C GLY A 145 26.18 -42.73 -3.56
N GLY A 146 26.46 -42.21 -2.36
CA GLY A 146 25.43 -41.92 -1.34
C GLY A 146 25.04 -40.45 -1.30
N LEU A 147 26.03 -39.55 -1.34
CA LEU A 147 25.77 -38.11 -1.23
C LEU A 147 25.25 -37.52 -2.55
N ILE A 148 25.79 -37.97 -3.69
CA ILE A 148 25.30 -37.58 -5.02
C ILE A 148 23.84 -38.04 -5.23
N TYR A 149 23.48 -39.23 -4.74
CA TYR A 149 22.12 -39.77 -4.85
C TYR A 149 21.10 -38.92 -4.06
N TYR A 150 21.51 -38.39 -2.91
CA TYR A 150 20.65 -37.50 -2.11
C TYR A 150 20.46 -36.13 -2.77
N PHE A 151 21.51 -35.58 -3.41
CA PHE A 151 21.41 -34.32 -4.16
C PHE A 151 20.64 -34.46 -5.49
N THR A 152 20.67 -35.62 -6.16
CA THR A 152 19.88 -35.87 -7.38
C THR A 152 18.40 -36.10 -7.09
N SER A 153 18.03 -36.64 -5.92
CA SER A 153 16.61 -36.86 -5.56
C SER A 153 15.83 -35.56 -5.37
N GLN A 154 16.44 -34.48 -4.83
CA GLN A 154 15.80 -33.16 -4.77
C GLN A 154 15.48 -32.60 -6.17
N LYS A 155 16.36 -32.85 -7.15
CA LYS A 155 16.20 -32.37 -8.52
C LYS A 155 15.18 -33.20 -9.34
N GLN A 156 14.83 -34.40 -8.88
CA GLN A 156 13.91 -35.28 -9.60
C GLN A 156 12.43 -34.97 -9.31
N GLN A 157 12.12 -34.38 -8.14
CA GLN A 157 10.77 -33.83 -7.89
C GLN A 157 10.47 -32.68 -8.88
N ASP A 158 11.46 -31.82 -9.17
CA ASP A 158 11.36 -30.72 -10.14
C ASP A 158 11.14 -31.17 -11.60
N LEU A 159 11.47 -32.42 -11.96
CA LEU A 159 11.33 -32.92 -13.33
C LEU A 159 9.99 -33.61 -13.59
N LEU A 160 9.33 -34.15 -12.56
CA LEU A 160 7.95 -34.63 -12.68
C LEU A 160 6.95 -33.45 -12.73
N ASP A 161 7.28 -32.32 -12.10
CA ASP A 161 6.48 -31.10 -12.18
C ASP A 161 6.56 -30.42 -13.57
N ARG A 162 7.64 -30.64 -14.32
CA ARG A 162 7.84 -30.01 -15.64
C ARG A 162 6.97 -30.60 -16.74
N ASN A 163 6.66 -31.90 -16.70
CA ASN A 163 5.93 -32.57 -17.78
C ASN A 163 4.40 -32.46 -17.66
N ASN A 164 3.88 -31.77 -16.63
CA ASN A 164 2.45 -31.46 -16.50
C ASN A 164 2.18 -29.95 -16.66
N THR A 165 2.85 -29.32 -17.63
CA THR A 165 2.75 -27.87 -17.91
C THR A 165 2.17 -27.54 -19.28
N LEU A 166 1.28 -28.39 -19.82
CA LEU A 166 0.31 -27.91 -20.80
C LEU A 166 -0.80 -27.20 -20.01
N ASN A 167 -0.72 -25.87 -19.87
CA ASN A 167 -1.59 -24.93 -19.12
C ASN A 167 -1.02 -24.30 -17.84
N LYS A 168 0.31 -24.19 -17.66
CA LYS A 168 0.85 -23.24 -16.67
C LYS A 168 1.40 -22.01 -17.37
N HIS A 169 0.62 -20.93 -17.33
CA HIS A 169 1.08 -19.60 -17.73
C HIS A 169 2.33 -19.24 -16.91
N PRO A 170 3.37 -18.65 -17.51
CA PRO A 170 4.57 -18.22 -16.79
C PRO A 170 4.16 -17.31 -15.63
N GLN A 171 4.69 -17.62 -14.44
CA GLN A 171 4.48 -16.86 -13.21
C GLN A 171 5.08 -15.46 -13.39
N THR A 172 4.32 -14.56 -14.00
CA THR A 172 4.51 -13.12 -13.86
C THR A 172 4.54 -12.83 -12.37
N SER A 173 5.49 -12.02 -11.90
CA SER A 173 5.55 -11.53 -10.53
C SER A 173 4.31 -10.67 -10.23
N GLY A 174 3.18 -11.32 -9.99
CA GLY A 174 1.90 -10.67 -9.70
C GLY A 174 1.95 -9.99 -8.33
N MET A 175 1.09 -8.97 -8.18
CA MET A 175 0.94 -8.21 -6.95
C MET A 175 -0.29 -8.69 -6.18
N PHE A 176 -0.29 -8.49 -4.87
CA PHE A 176 -1.48 -8.69 -4.05
C PHE A 176 -2.42 -7.49 -4.15
N ILE A 177 -3.71 -7.74 -4.32
CA ILE A 177 -4.74 -6.72 -4.18
C ILE A 177 -5.36 -6.89 -2.80
N ARG A 178 -5.07 -5.96 -1.89
CA ARG A 178 -5.51 -6.01 -0.50
C ARG A 178 -6.68 -5.09 -0.24
N ASN A 179 -7.76 -5.62 0.33
CA ASN A 179 -8.84 -4.82 0.85
C ASN A 179 -8.37 -4.07 2.10
N LEU A 180 -8.47 -2.74 2.07
CA LEU A 180 -7.98 -1.90 3.16
C LEU A 180 -8.86 -1.92 4.42
N LEU A 181 -10.15 -2.31 4.30
CA LEU A 181 -11.08 -2.36 5.43
C LEU A 181 -10.93 -3.63 6.24
N SER A 182 -10.83 -4.78 5.57
CA SER A 182 -10.67 -6.09 6.24
C SER A 182 -9.22 -6.52 6.41
N GLY A 183 -8.30 -5.92 5.66
CA GLY A 183 -6.90 -6.32 5.62
C GLY A 183 -6.64 -7.65 4.90
N LYS A 184 -7.66 -8.21 4.24
CA LYS A 184 -7.63 -9.47 3.48
C LYS A 184 -7.28 -9.23 2.01
N CYS A 185 -6.76 -10.26 1.34
CA CYS A 185 -6.37 -10.21 -0.07
C CYS A 185 -7.48 -10.78 -0.95
N ILE A 186 -7.57 -10.31 -2.20
CA ILE A 186 -8.42 -10.94 -3.22
C ILE A 186 -7.82 -12.31 -3.55
N ASP A 187 -8.67 -13.31 -3.46
CA ASP A 187 -8.37 -14.74 -3.51
C ASP A 187 -9.39 -15.45 -4.42
N VAL A 188 -8.99 -16.51 -5.10
CA VAL A 188 -9.92 -17.35 -5.84
C VAL A 188 -10.32 -18.50 -4.93
N ALA A 189 -11.63 -18.70 -4.72
CA ALA A 189 -12.11 -19.65 -3.74
C ALA A 189 -11.73 -21.10 -4.09
N GLY A 190 -10.98 -21.75 -3.19
CA GLY A 190 -10.53 -23.13 -3.33
C GLY A 190 -9.07 -23.23 -3.79
N ALA A 191 -8.40 -24.32 -3.45
CA ALA A 191 -6.98 -24.44 -3.74
C ALA A 191 -6.75 -24.76 -5.22
N SER A 192 -6.14 -23.81 -5.95
CA SER A 192 -5.83 -23.81 -7.40
C SER A 192 -6.88 -23.18 -8.33
N GLY A 193 -7.68 -22.24 -7.84
CA GLY A 193 -8.73 -21.54 -8.62
C GLY A 193 -8.16 -20.73 -9.80
N GLN A 194 -7.99 -21.39 -10.94
CA GLN A 194 -7.44 -20.80 -12.17
C GLN A 194 -8.40 -20.95 -13.36
N VAL A 195 -9.67 -21.31 -13.13
CA VAL A 195 -10.65 -21.44 -14.21
C VAL A 195 -11.50 -20.18 -14.30
N ASN A 196 -11.75 -19.73 -15.54
CA ASN A 196 -12.63 -18.59 -15.78
C ASN A 196 -14.03 -18.87 -15.21
N GLY A 197 -14.51 -17.93 -14.37
CA GLY A 197 -15.81 -18.05 -13.71
C GLY A 197 -15.74 -18.54 -12.27
N ASP A 198 -14.56 -18.93 -11.76
CA ASP A 198 -14.37 -19.23 -10.35
C ASP A 198 -14.69 -18.00 -9.48
N GLN A 199 -15.22 -18.25 -8.28
CA GLN A 199 -15.65 -17.19 -7.38
C GLN A 199 -14.45 -16.52 -6.72
N LEU A 200 -14.48 -15.19 -6.67
CA LEU A 200 -13.53 -14.41 -5.88
C LEU A 200 -14.03 -14.24 -4.45
N GLN A 201 -13.11 -14.28 -3.50
CA GLN A 201 -13.37 -14.02 -2.09
C GLN A 201 -12.30 -13.11 -1.48
N LEU A 202 -12.57 -12.65 -0.26
CA LEU A 202 -11.57 -12.00 0.58
C LEU A 202 -11.02 -13.01 1.58
N TRP A 203 -9.74 -13.35 1.43
CA TRP A 203 -9.07 -14.35 2.27
C TRP A 203 -7.82 -13.78 2.96
N ASP A 204 -7.30 -14.50 3.96
CA ASP A 204 -6.06 -14.08 4.61
C ASP A 204 -4.90 -14.09 3.60
N CYS A 205 -4.09 -13.03 3.67
CA CYS A 205 -3.06 -12.78 2.66
C CYS A 205 -1.93 -13.82 2.72
N GLU A 206 -1.73 -14.55 1.62
CA GLU A 206 -0.70 -15.59 1.48
C GLU A 206 0.65 -15.01 1.03
N VAL A 207 1.23 -14.13 1.86
CA VAL A 207 2.45 -13.36 1.52
C VAL A 207 3.71 -14.21 1.32
N SER A 208 3.72 -15.46 1.78
CA SER A 208 4.79 -16.44 1.50
C SER A 208 4.79 -16.90 0.03
N GLY A 209 3.72 -16.59 -0.71
CA GLY A 209 3.50 -17.07 -2.07
C GLY A 209 2.96 -18.50 -2.12
N ARG A 210 2.52 -19.07 -0.99
CA ARG A 210 2.00 -20.44 -0.89
C ARG A 210 0.73 -20.50 -0.06
N ASN A 211 -0.19 -21.36 -0.49
CA ASN A 211 -1.38 -21.72 0.24
C ASN A 211 -1.03 -22.54 1.49
N ALA A 212 -1.64 -22.21 2.62
CA ALA A 212 -1.32 -22.82 3.91
C ALA A 212 -1.81 -24.28 4.03
N ASP A 213 -2.90 -24.62 3.36
CA ASP A 213 -3.58 -25.92 3.52
C ASP A 213 -2.87 -27.03 2.74
N ASN A 214 -2.34 -26.72 1.56
CA ASN A 214 -1.74 -27.74 0.68
C ASN A 214 -0.36 -27.36 0.11
N GLY A 215 0.19 -26.19 0.46
CA GLY A 215 1.52 -25.75 0.02
C GLY A 215 1.62 -25.41 -1.47
N SER A 216 0.52 -25.40 -2.21
CA SER A 216 0.48 -24.99 -3.61
C SER A 216 0.83 -23.51 -3.77
N PRO A 217 1.24 -23.05 -4.97
CA PRO A 217 1.43 -21.62 -5.22
C PRO A 217 0.15 -20.84 -4.97
N THR A 218 0.27 -19.66 -4.37
CA THR A 218 -0.89 -18.78 -4.12
C THR A 218 -1.54 -18.33 -5.43
N ASP A 219 -2.86 -18.27 -5.44
CA ASP A 219 -3.71 -17.67 -6.47
C ASP A 219 -4.07 -16.20 -6.15
N GLN A 220 -3.53 -15.64 -5.07
CA GLN A 220 -3.75 -14.25 -4.66
C GLN A 220 -2.85 -13.23 -5.38
N LYS A 221 -2.16 -13.65 -6.45
CA LYS A 221 -1.23 -12.81 -7.23
C LYS A 221 -1.84 -12.41 -8.56
N TRP A 222 -2.01 -11.11 -8.75
CA TRP A 222 -2.69 -10.53 -9.89
C TRP A 222 -1.70 -9.76 -10.77
N SER A 223 -1.82 -9.89 -12.09
CA SER A 223 -1.05 -9.10 -13.05
C SER A 223 -2.00 -8.39 -14.01
N LEU A 224 -1.66 -7.16 -14.38
CA LEU A 224 -2.36 -6.45 -15.43
C LEU A 224 -1.69 -6.82 -16.75
N GLU A 225 -2.45 -7.45 -17.63
CA GLU A 225 -2.02 -7.62 -19.01
C GLU A 225 -2.40 -6.36 -19.80
N SER A 226 -1.41 -5.70 -20.40
CA SER A 226 -1.67 -4.65 -21.37
C SER A 226 -1.99 -5.31 -22.70
N THR A 227 -3.26 -5.39 -23.07
CA THR A 227 -3.66 -5.71 -24.44
C THR A 227 -3.36 -4.49 -25.31
N ILE A 228 -2.37 -4.60 -26.21
CA ILE A 228 -2.13 -3.64 -27.30
C ILE A 228 -2.95 -4.09 -28.51
#